data_AF-A0A7Z9Q077-F1
#
_entry.id   AF-A0A7Z9Q077-F1
#
_cell.length_a   1.000
_cell.length_b   1.000
_cell.length_c   1.000
_cell.angle_alpha   90.00
_cell.angle_beta   90.00
_cell.angle_gamma   90.00
#
_symmetry.space_group_name_H-M   'P 1'
#
loop_
_entity.id
_entity.type
_entity.pdbx_description
1 polymer ?
#
loop_
_entity_poly.entity_id
_entity_poly.type
_entity_poly.pdbx_seq_one_letter_code
_entity_poly.pdbx_strand_id
1 'polypeptide(L)'
;MEQANEIEALDLAALLCSRVCHDVISPVGAITNGLEVLEDEDDAEMQRYAMELIQKSATQASSKLQFARLAFGAAGSAGASLDLNDAKDVAMGFVSHEKAEMTWEGPSAVMPKDLVKLLLNMILIALAAIPRGGSNSLEISGDPE
;
A
#
# COMPACT_ATOMS: atom_id res chain seq x y z
N MET A 1 -32.65 7.63 -11.78
CA MET A 1 -32.25 6.64 -10.75
C MET A 1 -31.18 5.80 -11.42
N GLU A 2 -29.93 6.12 -11.12
CA GLU A 2 -28.75 5.63 -11.79
C GLU A 2 -28.66 4.11 -11.61
N GLN A 3 -28.56 3.36 -12.71
CA GLN A 3 -28.17 1.95 -12.64
C GLN A 3 -26.76 1.93 -12.05
N ALA A 4 -26.65 1.49 -10.80
CA ALA A 4 -25.36 1.03 -10.28
C ALA A 4 -24.93 -0.10 -11.20
N ASN A 5 -23.89 0.12 -12.00
CA ASN A 5 -23.31 -0.90 -12.84
C ASN A 5 -22.78 -1.99 -11.90
N GLU A 6 -23.45 -3.13 -11.86
CA GLU A 6 -23.06 -4.25 -11.01
C GLU A 6 -21.75 -4.83 -11.59
N ILE A 7 -20.68 -4.78 -10.80
CA ILE A 7 -19.39 -5.36 -11.21
C ILE A 7 -19.42 -6.85 -10.87
N GLU A 8 -19.29 -7.70 -11.88
CA GLU A 8 -19.18 -9.14 -11.70
C GLU A 8 -17.97 -9.51 -10.83
N ALA A 9 -18.10 -10.56 -10.01
CA ALA A 9 -17.05 -10.93 -9.06
C ALA A 9 -15.70 -11.22 -9.73
N LEU A 10 -15.71 -11.79 -10.94
CA LEU A 10 -14.51 -12.05 -11.73
C LEU A 10 -13.87 -10.77 -12.26
N ASP A 11 -14.68 -9.78 -12.66
CA ASP A 11 -14.18 -8.49 -13.13
C ASP A 11 -13.53 -7.71 -11.99
N LEU A 12 -14.16 -7.71 -10.81
CA LEU A 12 -13.57 -7.10 -9.61
C LEU A 12 -12.24 -7.76 -9.25
N ALA A 13 -12.17 -9.09 -9.27
CA ALA A 13 -10.93 -9.82 -9.01
C ALA A 13 -9.84 -9.47 -10.04
N ALA A 14 -10.18 -9.41 -11.33
CA ALA A 14 -9.26 -9.04 -12.38
C ALA A 14 -8.73 -7.61 -12.21
N LEU A 15 -9.60 -6.64 -11.88
CA LEU A 15 -9.22 -5.26 -11.63
C LEU A 15 -8.31 -5.11 -10.41
N LEU A 16 -8.61 -5.82 -9.31
CA LEU A 16 -7.76 -5.84 -8.12
C LEU A 16 -6.38 -6.44 -8.41
N CYS A 17 -6.32 -7.57 -9.11
CA CYS A 17 -5.05 -8.17 -9.54
C CYS A 17 -4.25 -7.20 -10.42
N SER A 18 -4.90 -6.56 -11.41
CA SER A 18 -4.26 -5.57 -12.26
C SER A 18 -3.70 -4.40 -11.45
N ARG A 19 -4.44 -3.92 -10.46
CA ARG A 19 -4.00 -2.83 -9.58
C ARG A 19 -2.77 -3.21 -8.76
N VAL A 20 -2.78 -4.39 -8.13
CA VAL A 20 -1.64 -4.88 -7.35
C VAL A 20 -0.42 -5.04 -8.23
N CYS A 21 -0.55 -5.67 -9.42
CA CYS A 21 0.53 -5.81 -10.38
C CYS A 21 1.09 -4.46 -10.84
N HIS A 22 0.23 -3.50 -11.17
CA HIS A 22 0.63 -2.15 -11.54
C HIS A 22 1.47 -1.47 -10.46
N ASP A 23 1.07 -1.59 -9.19
CA ASP A 23 1.72 -0.87 -8.11
C ASP A 23 3.11 -1.43 -7.78
N VAL A 24 3.33 -2.73 -8.00
CA VAL A 24 4.60 -3.42 -7.70
C VAL A 24 5.56 -3.55 -8.89
N ILE A 25 5.08 -3.40 -10.13
CA ILE A 25 5.94 -3.63 -11.31
C ILE A 25 7.14 -2.68 -11.36
N SER A 26 6.93 -1.42 -10.98
CA SER A 26 8.00 -0.41 -10.99
C SER A 26 9.11 -0.71 -9.98
N PRO A 27 8.84 -0.93 -8.66
CA PRO A 27 9.91 -1.27 -7.73
C PRO A 27 10.55 -2.63 -8.04
N VAL A 28 9.80 -3.62 -8.56
CA VAL A 28 10.39 -4.89 -8.98
C VAL A 28 11.35 -4.70 -10.16
N GLY A 29 10.97 -3.91 -11.18
CA GLY A 29 11.86 -3.60 -12.30
C GLY A 29 13.12 -2.85 -11.86
N ALA A 30 13.01 -1.93 -10.90
CA ALA A 30 14.17 -1.23 -10.36
C ALA A 30 15.17 -2.17 -9.63
N ILE A 31 14.69 -3.24 -8.98
CA ILE A 31 15.55 -4.28 -8.40
C ILE A 31 16.32 -5.00 -9.50
N THR A 32 15.64 -5.43 -10.57
CA THR A 32 16.29 -6.09 -11.72
C THR A 32 17.35 -5.20 -12.35
N ASN A 33 17.04 -3.93 -12.62
CA ASN A 33 18.00 -2.98 -13.18
C ASN A 33 19.22 -2.77 -12.26
N GLY A 34 19.01 -2.73 -10.95
CA GLY A 34 20.11 -2.63 -10.00
C GLY A 34 21.01 -3.87 -10.01
N LEU A 35 20.43 -5.08 -10.17
CA LEU A 35 21.21 -6.31 -10.28
C LEU A 35 22.03 -6.34 -11.59
N GLU A 36 21.46 -5.89 -12.70
CA GLU A 36 22.18 -5.77 -13.99
C GLU A 36 23.39 -4.85 -13.86
N VAL A 37 23.26 -3.70 -13.17
CA VAL A 37 24.40 -2.81 -12.91
C VAL A 37 25.48 -3.49 -12.06
N LEU A 38 25.11 -4.30 -11.08
CA LEU A 38 26.09 -5.03 -10.26
C LEU A 38 26.84 -6.13 -11.03
N GLU A 39 26.25 -6.65 -12.10
CA GLU A 39 26.86 -7.69 -12.95
C GLU A 39 27.80 -7.09 -14.01
N ASP A 40 27.43 -5.93 -14.59
CA ASP A 40 28.09 -5.37 -15.76
C ASP A 40 29.06 -4.19 -15.45
N GLU A 41 29.00 -3.61 -14.24
CA GLU A 41 29.76 -2.40 -13.88
C GLU A 41 30.86 -2.66 -12.84
N ASP A 42 32.07 -2.18 -13.08
CA ASP A 42 33.23 -2.32 -12.19
C ASP A 42 33.46 -1.06 -11.31
N ASP A 43 32.77 0.04 -11.61
CA ASP A 43 32.87 1.26 -10.82
C ASP A 43 32.19 1.11 -9.44
N ALA A 44 32.99 1.27 -8.38
CA ALA A 44 32.56 1.08 -7.01
C ALA A 44 31.46 2.06 -6.56
N GLU A 45 31.40 3.26 -7.15
CA GLU A 45 30.35 4.23 -6.83
C GLU A 45 29.01 3.83 -7.47
N MET A 46 29.04 3.38 -8.73
CA MET A 46 27.87 2.86 -9.43
C MET A 46 27.33 1.58 -8.78
N GLN A 47 28.20 0.66 -8.37
CA GLN A 47 27.78 -0.53 -7.62
C GLN A 47 27.11 -0.17 -6.28
N ARG A 48 27.63 0.85 -5.57
CA ARG A 48 27.00 1.33 -4.33
C ARG A 48 25.61 1.91 -4.60
N TYR A 49 25.48 2.74 -5.64
CA TYR A 49 24.18 3.30 -6.03
C TYR A 49 23.17 2.22 -6.43
N ALA A 50 23.62 1.20 -7.17
CA ALA A 50 22.78 0.06 -7.55
C ALA A 50 22.27 -0.71 -6.31
N MET A 51 23.14 -0.95 -5.33
CA MET A 51 22.76 -1.58 -4.08
C MET A 51 21.76 -0.74 -3.28
N GLU A 52 21.93 0.59 -3.21
CA GLU A 52 20.96 1.50 -2.59
C GLU A 52 19.60 1.46 -3.32
N LEU A 53 19.60 1.45 -4.65
CA LEU A 53 18.41 1.33 -5.47
C LEU A 53 17.67 0.02 -5.20
N ILE A 54 18.39 -1.11 -5.14
CA ILE A 54 17.81 -2.42 -4.81
C ILE A 54 17.15 -2.38 -3.43
N GLN A 55 17.85 -1.91 -2.41
CA GLN A 55 17.33 -1.88 -1.04
C GLN A 55 16.07 -1.01 -0.93
N LYS A 56 16.11 0.19 -1.51
CA LYS A 56 14.96 1.10 -1.53
C LYS A 56 13.77 0.48 -2.26
N SER A 57 14.01 -0.11 -3.42
CA SER A 57 12.95 -0.68 -4.27
C SER A 57 12.37 -1.95 -3.65
N ALA A 58 13.19 -2.80 -3.03
CA ALA A 58 12.72 -3.97 -2.28
C ALA A 58 11.85 -3.57 -1.09
N THR A 59 12.25 -2.53 -0.35
CA THR A 59 11.45 -1.98 0.76
C THR A 59 10.12 -1.43 0.25
N GLN A 60 10.14 -0.68 -0.86
CA GLN A 60 8.92 -0.16 -1.49
C GLN A 60 7.98 -1.28 -1.95
N ALA A 61 8.49 -2.29 -2.65
CA ALA A 61 7.69 -3.44 -3.08
C ALA A 61 7.06 -4.17 -1.88
N SER A 62 7.84 -4.38 -0.82
CA SER A 62 7.37 -5.03 0.41
C SER A 62 6.24 -4.23 1.07
N SER A 63 6.42 -2.93 1.29
CA SER A 63 5.37 -2.05 1.84
C SER A 63 4.08 -2.09 1.02
N LYS A 64 4.19 -2.04 -0.31
CA LYS A 64 3.02 -2.11 -1.20
C LYS A 64 2.30 -3.45 -1.13
N LEU A 65 3.04 -4.56 -1.05
CA LEU A 65 2.45 -5.90 -0.91
C LEU A 65 1.80 -6.10 0.47
N GLN A 66 2.43 -5.61 1.55
CA GLN A 66 1.87 -5.68 2.89
C GLN A 66 0.55 -4.89 2.98
N PHE A 67 0.51 -3.70 2.38
CA PHE A 67 -0.71 -2.90 2.26
C PHE A 67 -1.80 -3.63 1.48
N ALA A 68 -1.48 -4.08 0.25
CA ALA A 68 -2.44 -4.81 -0.58
C ALA A 68 -2.99 -6.06 0.10
N ARG A 69 -2.14 -6.79 0.83
CA ARG A 69 -2.54 -7.99 1.58
C ARG A 69 -3.58 -7.67 2.66
N LEU A 70 -3.43 -6.55 3.36
CA LEU A 70 -4.38 -6.15 4.41
C LEU A 70 -5.63 -5.50 3.82
N ALA A 71 -5.47 -4.58 2.86
CA ALA A 71 -6.54 -3.79 2.27
C ALA A 71 -7.45 -4.59 1.31
N PHE A 72 -6.89 -5.54 0.56
CA PHE A 72 -7.63 -6.32 -0.45
C PHE A 72 -7.75 -7.79 -0.07
N GLY A 73 -6.73 -8.35 0.58
CA GLY A 73 -6.64 -9.78 0.88
C GLY A 73 -7.69 -10.30 1.88
N ALA A 74 -7.77 -11.62 1.96
CA ALA A 74 -8.65 -12.33 2.87
C ALA A 74 -8.03 -12.37 4.28
N ALA A 75 -8.29 -11.34 5.09
CA ALA A 75 -7.92 -11.34 6.50
C ALA A 75 -8.93 -12.19 7.30
N GLY A 76 -8.54 -13.41 7.65
CA GLY A 76 -9.28 -14.29 8.58
C GLY A 76 -10.69 -14.74 8.13
N SER A 77 -11.37 -15.49 8.99
CA SER A 77 -12.75 -15.96 8.79
C SER A 77 -13.79 -14.83 8.89
N ALA A 78 -15.07 -15.13 8.63
CA ALA A 78 -16.16 -14.19 8.92
C ALA A 78 -16.12 -13.79 10.41
N GLY A 79 -16.29 -12.49 10.70
CA GLY A 79 -16.21 -11.95 12.06
C GLY A 79 -14.79 -11.76 12.61
N ALA A 80 -13.74 -11.90 11.80
CA ALA A 80 -12.39 -11.58 12.24
C ALA A 80 -12.22 -10.07 12.46
N SER A 81 -11.40 -9.74 13.46
CA SER A 81 -11.03 -8.38 13.80
C SER A 81 -9.54 -8.15 13.57
N LEU A 82 -9.16 -6.88 13.39
CA LEU A 82 -7.79 -6.44 13.13
C LEU A 82 -7.40 -5.34 14.11
N ASP A 83 -6.13 -5.34 14.53
CA ASP A 83 -5.57 -4.27 15.35
C ASP A 83 -5.34 -3.01 14.48
N LEU A 84 -5.82 -1.86 14.96
CA LEU A 84 -5.61 -0.58 14.27
C LEU A 84 -4.13 -0.17 14.24
N ASN A 85 -3.31 -0.61 15.19
CA ASN A 85 -1.87 -0.33 15.16
C ASN A 85 -1.19 -1.11 14.03
N ASP A 86 -1.56 -2.37 13.81
CA ASP A 86 -1.06 -3.14 12.66
C ASP A 86 -1.47 -2.47 11.34
N ALA A 87 -2.71 -1.98 11.26
CA ALA A 87 -3.20 -1.24 10.10
C ALA A 87 -2.44 0.08 9.90
N LYS A 88 -2.16 0.80 10.99
CA LYS A 88 -1.35 2.03 10.98
C LYS A 88 0.05 1.77 10.46
N ASP A 89 0.74 0.76 10.98
CA ASP A 89 2.11 0.44 10.58
C ASP A 89 2.20 0.13 9.08
N VAL A 90 1.25 -0.67 8.59
CA VAL A 90 1.15 -1.00 7.16
C VAL A 90 0.81 0.22 6.31
N ALA A 91 -0.12 1.07 6.77
CA ALA A 91 -0.51 2.28 6.06
C ALA A 91 0.63 3.31 5.99
N MET A 92 1.32 3.56 7.10
CA MET A 92 2.46 4.46 7.16
C MET A 92 3.65 3.93 6.34
N GLY A 93 3.88 2.61 6.39
CA GLY A 93 4.85 1.93 5.53
C GLY A 93 4.57 2.13 4.05
N PHE A 94 3.31 2.11 3.63
CA PHE A 94 2.90 2.43 2.25
C PHE A 94 3.12 3.90 1.90
N VAL A 95 2.61 4.83 2.74
CA VAL A 95 2.67 6.28 2.49
C VAL A 95 4.10 6.81 2.43
N SER A 96 5.05 6.21 3.15
CA SER A 96 6.47 6.61 3.09
C SER A 96 7.09 6.56 1.68
N HIS A 97 6.44 5.87 0.74
CA HIS A 97 6.86 5.77 -0.67
C HIS A 97 6.03 6.64 -1.63
N GLU A 98 5.10 7.42 -1.10
CA GLU A 98 4.23 8.33 -1.85
C GLU A 98 4.71 9.79 -1.70
N LYS A 99 4.23 10.67 -2.58
CA LYS A 99 4.60 12.10 -2.53
C LYS A 99 3.91 12.86 -1.40
N ALA A 100 2.78 12.35 -0.93
CA ALA A 100 2.01 12.96 0.12
C ALA A 100 2.46 12.43 1.48
N GLU A 101 2.47 13.31 2.48
CA GLU A 101 2.65 12.94 3.87
C GLU A 101 1.28 12.63 4.50
N MET A 102 1.29 11.80 5.54
CA MET A 102 0.07 11.47 6.27
C MET A 102 0.31 11.46 7.78
N THR A 103 -0.61 12.04 8.53
CA THR A 103 -0.70 11.88 9.99
C THR A 103 -1.80 10.89 10.34
N TRP A 104 -1.61 10.15 11.43
CA TRP A 104 -2.58 9.18 11.94
C TRP A 104 -2.88 9.46 13.41
N GLU A 105 -4.12 9.85 13.67
CA GLU A 105 -4.69 10.07 14.98
C GLU A 105 -5.85 9.09 15.20
N GLY A 106 -5.71 8.17 16.15
CA GLY A 106 -6.73 7.17 16.40
C GLY A 106 -6.39 6.34 17.63
N PRO A 107 -7.39 5.65 18.23
CA PRO A 107 -7.18 4.84 19.40
C PRO A 107 -6.42 3.56 19.08
N SER A 108 -5.78 2.99 20.11
CA SER A 108 -5.36 1.59 20.06
C SER A 108 -6.61 0.73 20.28
N ALA A 109 -7.12 0.12 19.21
CA ALA A 109 -8.34 -0.67 19.25
C ALA A 109 -8.28 -1.84 18.25
N VAL A 110 -9.12 -2.83 18.52
CA VAL A 110 -9.36 -3.96 17.62
C VAL A 110 -10.71 -3.74 16.96
N MET A 111 -10.72 -3.70 15.63
CA MET A 111 -11.90 -3.34 14.83
C MET A 111 -12.33 -4.47 13.90
N PRO A 112 -13.62 -4.58 13.54
CA PRO A 112 -14.08 -5.47 12.48
C PRO A 112 -13.25 -5.28 11.21
N LYS A 113 -12.81 -6.39 10.60
CA LYS A 113 -11.88 -6.35 9.46
C LYS A 113 -12.38 -5.49 8.30
N ASP A 114 -13.69 -5.46 8.05
CA ASP A 114 -14.25 -4.75 6.90
C ASP A 114 -14.16 -3.23 7.09
N LEU A 115 -14.23 -2.74 8.34
CA LEU A 115 -14.01 -1.33 8.66
C LEU A 115 -12.54 -0.94 8.49
N VAL A 116 -11.61 -1.81 8.91
CA VAL A 116 -10.17 -1.58 8.68
C VAL A 116 -9.85 -1.59 7.18
N LYS A 117 -10.42 -2.52 6.42
CA LYS A 117 -10.28 -2.55 4.95
C LYS A 117 -10.85 -1.30 4.30
N LEU A 118 -12.02 -0.83 4.73
CA LEU A 118 -12.61 0.42 4.28
C LEU A 118 -11.67 1.60 4.53
N LEU A 119 -11.15 1.74 5.75
CA LEU A 119 -10.21 2.77 6.15
C LEU A 119 -8.96 2.79 5.24
N LEU A 120 -8.34 1.62 5.03
CA LEU A 120 -7.17 1.52 4.15
C LEU A 120 -7.50 1.93 2.71
N ASN A 121 -8.67 1.55 2.19
CA ASN A 121 -9.10 1.99 0.86
C ASN A 121 -9.37 3.50 0.79
N MET A 122 -9.89 4.11 1.86
CA MET A 122 -10.05 5.57 1.94
C MET A 122 -8.70 6.30 1.90
N ILE A 123 -7.65 5.73 2.49
CA ILE A 123 -6.30 6.28 2.40
C ILE A 123 -5.83 6.32 0.93
N LEU A 124 -6.06 5.25 0.16
CA LEU A 124 -5.71 5.24 -1.27
C LEU A 124 -6.42 6.36 -2.04
N ILE A 125 -7.70 6.60 -1.75
CA ILE A 125 -8.49 7.67 -2.36
C ILE A 125 -7.93 9.05 -1.96
N ALA A 126 -7.61 9.24 -0.68
CA ALA A 126 -7.06 10.49 -0.17
C ALA A 126 -5.69 10.82 -0.79
N LEU A 127 -4.83 9.81 -0.98
CA LEU A 127 -3.54 10.00 -1.66
C LEU A 127 -3.72 10.33 -3.14
N ALA A 128 -4.65 9.65 -3.82
CA ALA A 128 -4.96 9.92 -5.22
C ALA A 128 -5.57 11.32 -5.45
N ALA A 129 -6.23 11.89 -4.44
CA ALA A 129 -6.81 13.23 -4.51
C ALA A 129 -5.77 14.36 -4.55
N ILE A 130 -4.53 14.11 -4.12
CA ILE A 130 -3.43 15.09 -4.10
C ILE A 130 -2.20 14.61 -4.89
N PRO A 131 -2.29 14.46 -6.22
CA PRO A 131 -1.26 13.82 -7.05
C PRO A 131 0.07 14.58 -7.10
N ARG A 132 0.08 15.85 -6.66
CA ARG A 132 1.27 16.70 -6.60
C ARG A 132 1.94 16.69 -5.21
N GLY A 133 1.47 15.87 -4.28
CA GLY A 133 1.89 15.89 -2.89
C GLY A 133 1.09 16.88 -2.04
N GLY A 134 1.41 16.93 -0.75
CA GLY A 134 0.65 17.63 0.28
C GLY A 134 0.59 16.80 1.56
N SER A 135 -0.29 17.17 2.48
CA SER A 135 -0.49 16.48 3.75
C SER A 135 -1.94 16.00 3.89
N ASN A 136 -2.14 14.73 4.21
CA ASN A 136 -3.42 14.16 4.62
C ASN A 136 -3.42 13.95 6.14
N SER A 137 -4.51 14.32 6.82
CA SER A 137 -4.71 13.95 8.23
C SER A 137 -5.81 12.90 8.33
N LEU A 138 -5.49 11.76 8.93
CA LEU A 138 -6.43 10.70 9.21
C LEU A 138 -6.77 10.74 10.70
N GLU A 139 -8.05 10.93 11.01
CA GLU A 139 -8.60 10.90 12.36
C GLU A 139 -9.64 9.78 12.47
N ILE A 140 -9.47 8.89 13.45
CA ILE A 140 -10.42 7.83 13.78
C ILE A 140 -11.11 8.23 15.08
N SER A 141 -12.40 8.51 14.98
CA SER A 141 -13.27 8.87 16.10
C SER A 141 -14.56 8.05 16.09
N GLY A 142 -15.29 8.09 17.20
CA GLY A 142 -16.49 7.29 17.42
C GLY A 142 -16.23 6.02 18.24
N ASP A 143 -17.30 5.44 18.77
CA ASP A 143 -17.22 4.22 19.56
C ASP A 143 -17.06 2.99 18.65
N PRO A 144 -16.21 2.01 19.04
CA PRO A 144 -15.91 0.83 18.25
C PRO A 144 -17.03 -0.24 18.25
N GLU A 145 -18.29 0.16 18.48
CA GLU A 145 -19.45 -0.76 18.54
C GLU A 145 -19.68 -1.56 17.24
#